data_AF-A5UKL4-F1
#
_entry.id   AF-A5UKL4-F1
#
_cell.length_a   1.000
_cell.length_b   1.000
_cell.length_c   1.000
_cell.angle_alpha   90.00
_cell.angle_beta   90.00
_cell.angle_gamma   90.00
#
_symmetry.space_group_name_H-M   'P 1'
#
loop_
_entity.id
_entity.type
_entity.pdbx_description
1 polymer ?
#
loop_
_entity_poly.entity_id
_entity_poly.type
_entity_poly.pdbx_seq_one_letter_code
_entity_poly.pdbx_strand_id
1 'polypeptide(L)'
;MEFLDEIIDLLNSGEFQKIIDSIGDFLDENPAYKTIDYHHFANPLEEMLFDNYLGNFESIKTLDLDKPLEDIYTIYSIAYMNLGQINEAEKYLKIANQINPVSAPILIRLCEFYQSKHEE
;
A
#
# COMPACT_ATOMS: atom_id res chain seq x y z
N MET A 1 -12.14 7.61 6.96
CA MET A 1 -12.91 8.12 5.81
C MET A 1 -12.30 9.44 5.33
N GLU A 2 -12.41 10.54 6.08
CA GLU A 2 -11.96 11.89 5.65
C GLU A 2 -10.54 11.98 5.06
N PHE A 3 -9.53 11.36 5.69
CA PHE A 3 -8.15 11.40 5.15
C PHE A 3 -7.99 10.67 3.81
N LEU A 4 -8.61 9.49 3.64
CA LEU A 4 -8.46 8.73 2.40
C LEU A 4 -9.20 9.42 1.25
N ASP A 5 -10.36 10.01 1.54
CA ASP A 5 -11.13 10.80 0.58
C ASP A 5 -10.30 12.01 0.09
N GLU A 6 -9.63 12.74 0.99
CA GLU A 6 -8.72 13.83 0.63
C GLU A 6 -7.58 13.37 -0.26
N ILE A 7 -6.92 12.27 0.09
CA ILE A 7 -5.81 11.72 -0.69
C ILE A 7 -6.28 11.28 -2.09
N ILE A 8 -7.50 10.72 -2.21
CA ILE A 8 -8.10 10.35 -3.49
C ILE A 8 -8.40 11.60 -4.34
N ASP A 9 -8.91 12.67 -3.74
CA ASP A 9 -9.15 13.94 -4.45
C ASP A 9 -7.85 14.56 -4.96
N LEU A 10 -6.78 14.53 -4.17
CA LEU A 10 -5.45 14.97 -4.59
C LEU A 10 -4.92 14.08 -5.72
N LEU A 11 -5.13 12.77 -5.65
CA LEU A 11 -4.73 11.82 -6.70
C LEU A 11 -5.45 12.10 -8.02
N ASN A 12 -6.77 12.31 -7.97
CA ASN A 12 -7.58 12.67 -9.14
C ASN A 12 -7.16 14.02 -9.74
N SER A 13 -6.65 14.93 -8.90
CA SER A 13 -6.17 16.25 -9.31
C SER A 13 -4.70 16.25 -9.79
N GLY A 14 -3.98 15.12 -9.68
CA GLY A 14 -2.57 15.01 -10.05
C GLY A 14 -1.61 15.74 -9.11
N GLU A 15 -2.04 16.04 -7.89
CA GLU A 15 -1.29 16.82 -6.90
C GLU A 15 -0.32 15.91 -6.11
N PHE A 16 0.58 15.23 -6.82
CA PHE A 16 1.38 14.13 -6.26
C PHE A 16 2.31 14.54 -5.12
N GLN A 17 2.89 15.75 -5.18
CA GLN A 17 3.74 16.23 -4.07
C GLN A 17 2.92 16.44 -2.80
N LYS A 18 1.69 16.96 -2.90
CA LYS A 18 0.80 17.13 -1.74
C LYS A 18 0.41 15.79 -1.14
N ILE A 19 0.20 14.76 -1.97
CA ILE A 19 -0.04 13.39 -1.48
C ILE A 19 1.13 12.90 -0.64
N ILE A 20 2.37 13.10 -1.14
CA ILE A 20 3.59 12.69 -0.43
C ILE A 20 3.68 13.39 0.92
N ASP A 21 3.47 14.70 0.94
CA ASP A 21 3.55 15.51 2.17
C ASP A 21 2.45 15.08 3.16
N SER A 22 1.19 14.99 2.73
CA SER A 22 0.06 14.60 3.57
C SER A 22 0.18 13.18 4.14
N ILE A 23 0.63 12.21 3.33
CA ILE A 23 0.86 10.83 3.82
C ILE A 23 2.08 10.79 4.75
N GLY A 24 3.14 11.54 4.44
CA GLY A 24 4.32 11.67 5.29
C GLY A 24 3.94 12.16 6.69
N ASP A 25 3.23 13.29 6.77
CA ASP A 25 2.74 13.88 8.01
C ASP A 25 1.83 12.91 8.77
N PHE A 26 0.88 12.27 8.09
CA PHE A 26 0.01 11.26 8.69
C PHE A 26 0.80 10.11 9.33
N LEU A 27 1.84 9.60 8.66
CA LEU A 27 2.67 8.53 9.19
C LEU A 27 3.58 9.01 10.33
N ASP A 28 4.05 10.26 10.29
CA ASP A 28 4.84 10.87 11.38
C ASP A 28 4.00 11.06 12.65
N GLU A 29 2.74 11.45 12.52
CA GLU A 29 1.78 11.52 13.62
C GLU A 29 1.36 10.13 14.14
N ASN A 30 1.45 9.10 13.28
CA ASN A 30 1.04 7.72 13.60
C ASN A 30 2.20 6.73 13.39
N PRO A 31 3.29 6.82 14.17
CA PRO A 31 4.51 6.05 13.92
C PRO A 31 4.32 4.53 14.03
N ALA A 32 3.29 4.08 14.75
CA ALA A 32 2.92 2.65 14.80
C ALA A 32 2.57 2.09 13.41
N TYR A 33 2.01 2.90 12.51
CA TYR A 33 1.64 2.48 11.16
C TYR A 33 2.84 2.26 10.25
N LYS A 34 4.03 2.75 10.62
CA LYS A 34 5.28 2.46 9.92
C LYS A 34 5.83 1.06 10.21
N THR A 35 5.37 0.42 11.29
CA THR A 35 5.80 -0.93 11.66
C THR A 35 4.77 -1.92 11.12
N ILE A 36 5.14 -2.65 10.08
CA ILE A 36 4.28 -3.69 9.50
C ILE A 36 4.65 -5.03 10.14
N ASP A 37 3.92 -5.37 11.20
CA ASP A 37 4.01 -6.66 11.91
C ASP A 37 2.70 -7.46 11.84
N TYR A 38 1.80 -7.06 10.94
CA TYR A 38 0.46 -7.61 10.80
C TYR A 38 0.07 -7.74 9.33
N HIS A 39 -0.99 -8.51 9.08
CA HIS A 39 -1.68 -8.57 7.81
C HIS A 39 -3.09 -8.00 7.90
N HIS A 40 -3.58 -7.43 6.80
CA HIS A 40 -4.96 -6.98 6.63
C HIS A 40 -5.48 -7.53 5.31
N PHE A 41 -6.70 -8.06 5.34
CA PHE A 41 -7.35 -8.68 4.18
C PHE A 41 -8.69 -8.01 3.94
N ALA A 42 -8.96 -7.62 2.70
CA ALA A 42 -10.18 -6.90 2.35
C ALA A 42 -11.40 -7.84 2.23
N ASN A 43 -11.16 -9.15 2.15
CA ASN A 43 -12.20 -10.14 1.97
C ASN A 43 -11.75 -11.56 2.38
N PRO A 44 -12.69 -12.49 2.64
CA PRO A 44 -12.36 -13.86 3.05
C PRO A 44 -11.58 -14.67 2.01
N LEU A 45 -11.66 -14.32 0.73
CA LEU A 45 -10.91 -15.03 -0.31
C LEU A 45 -9.41 -14.75 -0.15
N GLU A 46 -9.02 -13.52 0.16
CA GLU A 46 -7.62 -13.17 0.45
C GLU A 46 -7.10 -13.93 1.68
N GLU A 47 -7.88 -14.01 2.76
CA GLU A 47 -7.52 -14.83 3.93
C GLU A 47 -7.25 -16.29 3.54
N MET A 48 -8.15 -16.89 2.75
CA MET A 48 -8.00 -18.26 2.26
C MET A 48 -6.76 -18.42 1.36
N LEU A 49 -6.46 -17.45 0.49
CA LEU A 49 -5.28 -17.51 -0.38
C LEU A 49 -4.00 -17.42 0.45
N PHE A 50 -3.95 -16.54 1.44
CA PHE A 50 -2.80 -16.44 2.33
C PHE A 50 -2.57 -17.75 3.08
N ASP A 51 -3.64 -18.30 3.68
CA ASP A 51 -3.59 -19.55 4.47
C ASP A 51 -3.07 -20.74 3.64
N ASN A 52 -3.53 -20.86 2.39
CA ASN A 52 -3.18 -21.97 1.52
C ASN A 52 -1.77 -21.87 0.92
N TYR A 53 -1.24 -20.66 0.69
CA TYR A 53 -0.04 -20.47 -0.14
C TYR A 53 1.15 -19.82 0.55
N LEU A 54 0.94 -19.02 1.59
CA LEU A 54 2.00 -18.20 2.18
C LEU A 54 2.26 -18.54 3.65
N GLY A 55 1.23 -18.81 4.43
CA GLY A 55 1.39 -19.17 5.84
C GLY A 55 0.06 -19.27 6.56
N ASN A 56 0.06 -19.85 7.76
CA ASN A 56 -1.17 -20.06 8.53
C ASN A 56 -1.70 -18.73 9.10
N PHE A 57 -2.91 -18.33 8.69
CA PHE A 57 -3.56 -17.10 9.14
C PHE A 57 -3.72 -17.03 10.67
N GLU A 58 -3.95 -18.16 11.35
CA GLU A 58 -4.11 -18.21 12.81
C GLU A 58 -2.79 -17.93 13.58
N SER A 59 -1.65 -17.98 12.91
CA SER A 59 -0.33 -17.77 13.52
C SER A 59 0.21 -16.34 13.41
N ILE A 60 -0.48 -15.47 12.66
CA ILE A 60 -0.06 -14.11 12.37
C ILE A 60 -0.96 -13.10 13.08
N LYS A 61 -0.39 -11.95 13.41
CA LYS A 61 -1.16 -10.81 13.90
C LYS A 61 -1.98 -10.26 12.73
N THR A 62 -3.28 -10.20 12.90
CA THR A 62 -4.19 -9.55 11.96
C THR A 62 -4.79 -8.34 12.66
N LEU A 63 -4.95 -7.24 11.93
CA LEU A 63 -5.49 -6.03 12.50
C LEU A 63 -6.72 -5.61 11.72
N ASP A 64 -7.82 -5.42 12.43
CA ASP A 64 -9.00 -4.76 11.88
C ASP A 64 -8.72 -3.25 11.93
N LEU A 65 -8.40 -2.68 10.77
CA LEU A 65 -8.04 -1.28 10.65
C LEU A 65 -9.24 -0.49 10.14
N ASP A 66 -9.55 0.62 10.81
CA ASP A 66 -10.49 1.62 10.29
C ASP A 66 -10.03 2.25 8.95
N LYS A 67 -8.74 2.10 8.62
CA LYS A 67 -8.11 2.64 7.40
C LYS A 67 -7.22 1.55 6.78
N PRO A 68 -7.48 1.09 5.54
CA PRO A 68 -6.63 0.11 4.86
C PRO A 68 -5.26 0.75 4.59
N LEU A 69 -4.26 0.41 5.42
CA LEU A 69 -2.93 1.03 5.34
C LEU A 69 -2.22 0.65 4.05
N GLU A 70 -2.49 -0.52 3.50
CA GLU A 70 -2.01 -0.94 2.19
C GLU A 70 -2.51 -0.03 1.05
N ASP A 71 -3.71 0.54 1.15
CA ASP A 71 -4.21 1.50 0.17
C ASP A 71 -3.46 2.83 0.28
N ILE A 72 -3.22 3.30 1.51
CA ILE A 72 -2.42 4.50 1.76
C ILE A 72 -1.00 4.31 1.19
N TYR A 73 -0.35 3.18 1.48
CA TYR A 73 0.99 2.88 0.93
C TYR A 73 0.99 2.70 -0.59
N THR A 74 -0.08 2.14 -1.16
CA THR A 74 -0.25 2.03 -2.61
C THR A 74 -0.37 3.42 -3.25
N ILE A 75 -1.20 4.31 -2.70
CA ILE A 75 -1.33 5.69 -3.21
C ILE A 75 0.00 6.45 -3.05
N TYR A 76 0.70 6.24 -1.93
CA TYR A 76 2.01 6.83 -1.71
C TYR A 76 3.00 6.42 -2.80
N SER A 77 3.04 5.13 -3.14
CA SER A 77 3.84 4.62 -4.26
C SER A 77 3.47 5.29 -5.59
N ILE A 78 2.17 5.40 -5.92
CA ILE A 78 1.70 6.04 -7.15
C ILE A 78 2.20 7.49 -7.23
N ALA A 79 2.13 8.25 -6.14
CA ALA A 79 2.60 9.63 -6.11
C ALA A 79 4.10 9.71 -6.44
N TYR A 80 4.93 8.86 -5.83
CA TYR A 80 6.35 8.80 -6.15
C TYR A 80 6.63 8.36 -7.59
N MET A 81 5.87 7.39 -8.13
CA MET A 81 6.00 6.97 -9.54
C MET A 81 5.77 8.14 -10.48
N ASN A 82 4.70 8.91 -10.27
CA ASN A 82 4.36 10.05 -11.12
C ASN A 82 5.37 11.20 -11.04
N LEU A 83 6.15 11.29 -9.95
CA LEU A 83 7.26 12.22 -9.83
C LEU A 83 8.62 11.65 -10.31
N GLY A 84 8.63 10.44 -10.88
CA GLY A 84 9.86 9.78 -11.35
C GLY A 84 10.77 9.28 -10.22
N GLN A 85 10.29 9.23 -8.97
CA GLN A 85 11.04 8.77 -7.81
C GLN A 85 10.89 7.26 -7.63
N ILE A 86 11.43 6.52 -8.59
CA ILE A 86 11.17 5.08 -8.77
C ILE A 86 11.59 4.21 -7.57
N ASN A 87 12.66 4.55 -6.87
CA ASN A 87 13.12 3.77 -5.70
C ASN A 87 12.17 3.88 -4.51
N GLU A 88 11.64 5.08 -4.24
CA GLU A 88 10.65 5.27 -3.17
C GLU A 88 9.32 4.62 -3.54
N ALA A 89 8.91 4.75 -4.81
CA ALA A 89 7.73 4.05 -5.32
C ALA A 89 7.79 2.53 -5.06
N GLU A 90 8.91 1.88 -5.40
CA GLU A 90 9.09 0.44 -5.17
C GLU A 90 9.01 0.09 -3.69
N LYS A 91 9.68 0.88 -2.85
CA LYS A 91 9.71 0.69 -1.41
C LYS A 91 8.30 0.70 -0.83
N TYR A 92 7.48 1.71 -1.15
CA TYR A 92 6.13 1.80 -0.58
C TYR A 92 5.17 0.76 -1.16
N LEU A 93 5.34 0.36 -2.43
CA LEU A 93 4.54 -0.72 -3.01
C LEU A 93 4.87 -2.08 -2.39
N LYS A 94 6.16 -2.31 -2.06
CA LYS A 94 6.58 -3.49 -1.28
C LYS A 94 6.00 -3.50 0.12
N ILE A 95 5.89 -2.35 0.78
CA ILE A 95 5.25 -2.24 2.10
C ILE A 95 3.76 -2.58 1.99
N ALA A 96 3.04 -2.05 1.00
CA ALA A 96 1.65 -2.41 0.75
C ALA A 96 1.48 -3.94 0.55
N ASN A 97 2.38 -4.56 -0.23
CA ASN A 97 2.39 -6.00 -0.45
C ASN A 97 2.80 -6.80 0.80
N GLN A 98 3.57 -6.24 1.73
CA GLN A 98 3.85 -6.90 3.01
C GLN A 98 2.58 -6.97 3.87
N ILE A 99 1.76 -5.92 3.87
CA ILE A 99 0.48 -5.89 4.60
C ILE A 99 -0.49 -6.91 3.99
N ASN A 100 -0.65 -6.90 2.66
CA ASN A 100 -1.53 -7.83 1.96
C ASN A 100 -0.83 -8.44 0.73
N PRO A 101 -0.15 -9.59 0.88
CA PRO A 101 0.65 -10.20 -0.19
C PRO A 101 -0.17 -10.97 -1.23
N VAL A 102 -1.49 -11.05 -1.05
CA VAL A 102 -2.41 -11.75 -1.96
C VAL A 102 -3.43 -10.80 -2.59
N SER A 103 -3.35 -9.50 -2.29
CA SER A 103 -4.16 -8.46 -2.90
C SER A 103 -3.87 -8.37 -4.40
N ALA A 104 -4.86 -8.73 -5.22
CA ALA A 104 -4.72 -8.66 -6.67
C ALA A 104 -4.40 -7.23 -7.16
N PRO A 105 -5.04 -6.15 -6.67
CA PRO A 105 -4.65 -4.79 -7.04
C PRO A 105 -3.17 -4.46 -6.79
N ILE A 106 -2.62 -4.86 -5.64
CA ILE A 106 -1.22 -4.60 -5.29
C ILE A 106 -0.28 -5.42 -6.17
N LEU A 107 -0.59 -6.71 -6.38
CA LEU A 107 0.20 -7.61 -7.23
C LEU A 107 0.23 -7.15 -8.69
N ILE A 108 -0.90 -6.72 -9.23
CA ILE A 108 -0.98 -6.16 -10.60
C ILE A 108 -0.10 -4.93 -10.71
N ARG A 109 -0.16 -4.00 -9.75
CA ARG A 109 0.69 -2.79 -9.74
C ARG A 109 2.17 -3.13 -9.65
N LEU A 110 2.57 -4.13 -8.85
CA LEU A 110 3.96 -4.60 -8.79
C LEU A 110 4.40 -5.13 -10.15
N CYS A 111 3.57 -5.93 -10.82
CA CYS A 111 3.87 -6.43 -12.16
C CYS A 111 4.07 -5.28 -13.15
N GLU A 112 3.15 -4.30 -13.19
CA GLU A 112 3.25 -3.12 -14.05
C GLU A 112 4.52 -2.32 -13.76
N PHE A 113 4.84 -2.10 -12.48
CA PHE A 113 6.03 -1.38 -12.05
C PHE A 113 7.34 -2.06 -12.50
N TYR A 114 7.43 -3.39 -12.36
CA TYR A 114 8.63 -4.11 -12.79
C TYR A 114 8.72 -4.23 -14.32
N GLN A 115 7.59 -4.34 -15.01
CA GLN A 115 7.56 -4.30 -16.47
C GLN A 115 8.10 -2.98 -17.00
N SER A 116 7.66 -1.84 -16.44
CA SER A 116 8.15 -0.52 -16.88
C SER A 116 9.65 -0.34 -16.65
N LYS A 117 10.21 -0.93 -15.58
CA LYS A 117 11.67 -0.93 -15.34
C LYS A 117 12.48 -1.73 -16.35
N HIS A 118 11.89 -2.75 -16.96
CA HIS A 118 12.57 -3.60 -17.94
C HIS A 118 12.55 -3.03 -19.35
N GLU A 119 11.71 -2.02 -19.61
CA GLU A 119 11.56 -1.36 -20.91
C GLU A 119 12.46 -0.11 -21.06
N GLU A 120 13.20 0.28 -20.01
CA GLU A 120 14.24 1.34 -20.01
C GLU A 120 15.66 0.78 -20.20
#